data_AF-A0A387GY29-F1
#
_entry.id   AF-A0A387GY29-F1
#
_cell.length_a   1.000
_cell.length_b   1.000
_cell.length_c   1.000
_cell.angle_alpha   90.00
_cell.angle_beta   90.00
_cell.angle_gamma   90.00
#
_symmetry.space_group_name_H-M   'P 1'
#
loop_
_entity.id
_entity.type
_entity.pdbx_description
1 polymer ?
#
loop_
_entity_poly.entity_id
_entity_poly.type
_entity_poly.pdbx_seq_one_letter_code
_entity_poly.pdbx_strand_id
1 'polypeptide(L)'
;MVADGAIADDDQKMVDSMEAFTRAGFDTLSAAYVCRNVVSADRYLKLRKTIEIAFVDTIKDTDLVRKTVDSWEKAISNSPIYKNHHPTADQCADWLLMKLQKFKAASDVVQSYGVR
;
A
#
# COMPACT_ATOMS: atom_id res chain seq x y z
N MET A 1 22.58 -25.46 24.29
CA MET A 1 21.19 -24.98 24.09
C MET A 1 21.26 -23.94 22.99
N VAL A 2 20.97 -24.33 21.75
CA VAL A 2 21.00 -23.43 20.59
C VAL A 2 19.65 -23.60 19.90
N ALA A 3 19.10 -22.50 19.40
CA ALA A 3 17.90 -22.40 18.55
C ALA A 3 16.55 -22.04 19.20
N ASP A 4 16.52 -21.08 20.15
CA ASP A 4 15.26 -20.40 20.52
C ASP A 4 15.21 -18.93 20.05
N GLY A 5 16.36 -18.34 19.65
CA GLY A 5 16.45 -16.92 19.28
C GLY A 5 16.34 -16.59 17.78
N ALA A 6 16.54 -17.55 16.88
CA ALA A 6 16.52 -17.29 15.43
C ALA A 6 15.10 -17.18 14.87
N ILE A 7 14.14 -17.93 15.44
CA ILE A 7 12.74 -17.96 14.99
C ILE A 7 12.04 -16.65 15.37
N ALA A 8 12.28 -16.14 16.59
CA ALA A 8 11.71 -14.87 17.05
C ALA A 8 12.18 -13.65 16.26
N ASP A 9 13.43 -13.66 15.75
CA ASP A 9 13.99 -12.55 14.96
C ASP A 9 13.45 -12.54 13.51
N ASP A 10 13.28 -13.71 12.89
CA ASP A 10 12.66 -13.84 11.56
C ASP A 10 11.17 -13.47 11.60
N ASP A 11 10.43 -13.91 12.63
CA ASP A 11 9.00 -13.57 12.80
C ASP A 11 8.80 -12.07 13.00
N GLN A 12 9.65 -11.41 13.81
CA GLN A 12 9.57 -9.96 14.01
C GLN A 12 9.88 -9.20 12.71
N LYS A 13 10.88 -9.62 11.94
CA LYS A 13 11.20 -9.01 10.64
C LYS A 13 10.07 -9.15 9.62
N MET A 14 9.37 -10.28 9.63
CA MET A 14 8.18 -10.48 8.80
C MET A 14 7.05 -9.53 9.21
N VAL A 15 6.78 -9.38 10.51
CA VAL A 15 5.77 -8.44 11.03
C VAL A 15 6.11 -7.00 10.61
N ASP A 16 7.34 -6.55 10.84
CA ASP A 16 7.80 -5.20 10.48
C ASP A 16 7.67 -4.95 8.97
N SER A 17 8.00 -5.96 8.15
CA SER A 17 7.87 -5.89 6.69
C SER A 17 6.41 -5.81 6.26
N MET A 18 5.51 -6.57 6.90
CA MET A 18 4.07 -6.52 6.65
C MET A 18 3.47 -5.17 7.05
N GLU A 19 3.90 -4.58 8.16
CA GLU A 19 3.49 -3.24 8.55
C GLU A 19 3.97 -2.18 7.55
N ALA A 20 5.23 -2.28 7.10
CA ALA A 20 5.79 -1.38 6.10
C ALA A 20 5.04 -1.49 4.75
N PHE A 21 4.72 -2.71 4.32
CA PHE A 21 3.91 -2.97 3.13
C PHE A 21 2.49 -2.40 3.27
N THR A 22 1.85 -2.62 4.42
CA THR A 22 0.52 -2.09 4.74
C THR A 22 0.50 -0.57 4.67
N ARG A 23 1.48 0.08 5.32
CA ARG A 23 1.62 1.54 5.32
C ARG A 23 1.91 2.09 3.93
N ALA A 24 2.80 1.45 3.17
CA ALA A 24 3.12 1.87 1.81
C ALA A 24 1.90 1.76 0.88
N GLY A 25 1.05 0.75 1.06
CA GLY A 25 -0.22 0.60 0.36
C GLY A 25 -1.17 1.75 0.66
N PHE A 26 -1.41 2.04 1.94
CA PHE A 26 -2.25 3.17 2.37
C PHE A 26 -1.73 4.52 1.85
N ASP A 27 -0.42 4.76 1.96
CA ASP A 27 0.23 5.98 1.47
C ASP A 27 0.09 6.15 -0.05
N THR A 28 0.18 5.05 -0.80
CA THR A 28 0.02 5.09 -2.26
C THR A 28 -1.44 5.36 -2.63
N LEU A 29 -2.39 4.73 -1.93
CA LEU A 29 -3.82 4.94 -2.15
C LEU A 29 -4.24 6.39 -1.82
N SER A 30 -3.75 6.93 -0.70
CA SER A 30 -4.04 8.32 -0.31
C SER A 30 -3.45 9.33 -1.28
N ALA A 31 -2.21 9.12 -1.76
CA ALA A 31 -1.63 9.94 -2.82
C ALA A 31 -2.46 9.86 -4.12
N ALA A 32 -2.86 8.65 -4.53
CA ALA A 32 -3.72 8.46 -5.70
C ALA A 32 -5.07 9.18 -5.55
N TYR A 33 -5.67 9.13 -4.37
CA TYR A 33 -6.93 9.80 -4.07
C TYR A 33 -6.80 11.33 -4.18
N VAL A 34 -5.77 11.90 -3.56
CA VAL A 34 -5.50 13.35 -3.64
C VAL A 34 -5.26 13.78 -5.09
N CYS A 35 -4.55 12.96 -5.86
CA CYS A 35 -4.23 13.25 -7.26
C CYS A 35 -5.37 12.94 -8.25
N ARG A 36 -6.47 12.32 -7.83
CA ARG A 36 -7.49 11.75 -8.75
C ARG A 36 -8.07 12.75 -9.74
N ASN A 37 -8.22 14.01 -9.33
CA ASN A 37 -8.78 15.08 -10.15
C ASN A 37 -7.78 15.57 -11.21
N VAL A 38 -6.49 15.30 -11.01
CA VAL A 38 -5.38 15.72 -11.87
C VAL A 38 -4.98 14.60 -12.83
N VAL A 39 -4.87 13.37 -12.33
CA VAL A 39 -4.36 12.22 -13.10
C VAL A 39 -5.45 11.39 -13.79
N SER A 40 -6.72 11.77 -13.62
CA SER A 40 -7.94 11.07 -14.04
C SER A 40 -8.39 9.90 -13.14
N ALA A 41 -9.70 9.66 -13.16
CA ALA A 41 -10.34 8.56 -12.44
C ALA A 41 -9.82 7.19 -12.90
N ASP A 42 -9.49 7.02 -14.18
CA ASP A 42 -8.98 5.75 -14.70
C ASP A 42 -7.61 5.40 -14.13
N ARG A 43 -6.71 6.38 -14.00
CA ARG A 43 -5.39 6.13 -13.37
C ARG A 43 -5.53 5.81 -11.90
N TYR A 44 -6.44 6.47 -11.20
CA TYR A 44 -6.79 6.15 -9.82
C TYR A 44 -7.24 4.69 -9.68
N LEU A 45 -8.20 4.25 -10.49
CA LEU A 45 -8.72 2.87 -10.46
C LEU A 45 -7.63 1.84 -10.78
N LYS A 46 -6.73 2.12 -11.72
CA LYS A 46 -5.57 1.24 -12.02
C LYS A 46 -4.62 1.10 -10.83
N LEU A 47 -4.33 2.20 -10.13
CA LEU A 47 -3.49 2.17 -8.94
C LEU A 47 -4.17 1.43 -7.78
N ARG A 48 -5.46 1.71 -7.53
CA ARG A 48 -6.26 1.00 -6.54
C ARG A 48 -6.22 -0.52 -6.79
N LYS A 49 -6.44 -0.95 -8.04
CA LYS A 49 -6.37 -2.37 -8.42
C LYS A 49 -4.97 -2.95 -8.25
N THR A 50 -3.92 -2.19 -8.53
CA THR A 50 -2.52 -2.63 -8.32
C THR A 50 -2.25 -2.91 -6.85
N ILE A 51 -2.76 -2.05 -5.96
CA ILE A 51 -2.68 -2.25 -4.51
C ILE A 51 -3.44 -3.51 -4.13
N GLU A 52 -4.71 -3.65 -4.53
CA GLU A 52 -5.51 -4.85 -4.24
C GLU A 52 -4.80 -6.14 -4.67
N ILE A 53 -4.26 -6.21 -5.90
CA ILE A 53 -3.56 -7.41 -6.39
C ILE A 53 -2.38 -7.76 -5.49
N ALA A 54 -1.52 -6.80 -5.15
CA ALA A 54 -0.36 -7.06 -4.30
C ALA A 54 -0.77 -7.54 -2.90
N PHE A 55 -1.84 -7.00 -2.33
CA PHE A 55 -2.36 -7.49 -1.04
C PHE A 55 -3.01 -8.87 -1.16
N VAL A 56 -3.73 -9.16 -2.25
CA VAL A 56 -4.29 -10.50 -2.50
C VAL A 56 -3.18 -11.53 -2.63
N ASP A 57 -2.08 -11.19 -3.32
CA ASP A 57 -0.94 -12.07 -3.47
C ASP A 57 -0.26 -12.40 -2.14
N THR A 58 -0.34 -11.49 -1.16
CA THR A 58 0.24 -11.68 0.18
C THR A 58 -0.73 -12.35 1.16
N ILE A 59 -1.96 -11.85 1.27
CA ILE A 59 -2.94 -12.25 2.29
C ILE A 59 -3.74 -13.49 1.85
N LYS A 60 -3.84 -13.73 0.53
CA LYS A 60 -4.62 -14.82 -0.08
C LYS A 60 -6.14 -14.80 0.24
N ASP A 61 -6.65 -13.70 0.79
CA ASP A 61 -8.08 -13.46 1.04
C ASP A 61 -8.54 -12.21 0.27
N THR A 62 -9.23 -12.44 -0.84
CA THR A 62 -9.69 -11.34 -1.71
C THR A 62 -10.77 -10.49 -1.07
N ASP A 63 -11.67 -11.08 -0.28
CA ASP A 63 -12.78 -10.36 0.34
C ASP A 63 -12.27 -9.47 1.47
N LEU A 64 -11.32 -9.96 2.27
CA LEU A 64 -10.66 -9.18 3.31
C LEU A 64 -9.87 -8.01 2.72
N VAL A 65 -9.11 -8.24 1.65
CA VAL A 65 -8.34 -7.20 0.97
C VAL A 65 -9.26 -6.12 0.43
N ARG A 66 -10.34 -6.50 -0.26
CA ARG A 66 -11.31 -5.54 -0.81
C ARG A 66 -11.94 -4.69 0.30
N LYS A 67 -12.39 -5.32 1.40
CA LYS A 67 -12.94 -4.60 2.57
C LYS A 67 -11.93 -3.63 3.18
N THR A 68 -10.66 -4.04 3.26
CA THR A 68 -9.57 -3.20 3.80
C THR A 68 -9.34 -1.98 2.93
N VAL A 69 -9.18 -2.15 1.61
CA VAL A 69 -8.98 -1.04 0.66
C VAL A 69 -10.18 -0.10 0.66
N ASP A 70 -11.41 -0.63 0.64
CA ASP A 70 -12.64 0.17 0.71
C ASP A 70 -12.72 0.97 2.02
N SER A 71 -12.28 0.39 3.15
CA SER A 71 -12.22 1.06 4.45
C SER A 71 -11.21 2.21 4.44
N TRP A 72 -10.03 2.00 3.83
CA TRP A 72 -9.03 3.04 3.66
C TRP A 72 -9.55 4.18 2.78
N GLU A 73 -10.18 3.88 1.64
CA GLU A 73 -10.79 4.91 0.78
C GLU A 73 -11.83 5.73 1.54
N LYS A 74 -12.69 5.08 2.35
CA LYS A 74 -13.64 5.79 3.21
C LYS A 74 -12.93 6.70 4.20
N ALA A 75 -11.91 6.21 4.90
CA ALA A 75 -11.13 7.01 5.85
C ALA A 75 -10.46 8.22 5.18
N ILE A 76 -9.84 8.02 4.01
CA ILE A 76 -9.22 9.08 3.21
C ILE A 76 -10.29 10.10 2.79
N SER A 77 -11.43 9.63 2.28
CA SER A 77 -12.51 10.48 1.79
C SER A 77 -13.19 11.30 2.90
N ASN A 78 -13.15 10.83 4.14
CA ASN A 78 -13.72 11.55 5.30
C ASN A 78 -12.73 12.52 5.93
N SER A 79 -11.43 12.34 5.69
CA SER A 79 -10.41 13.13 6.37
C SER A 79 -10.15 14.48 5.67
N PRO A 80 -10.23 15.63 6.38
CA PRO A 80 -10.04 16.96 5.80
C PRO A 80 -8.65 17.17 5.18
N ILE A 81 -7.62 16.50 5.71
CA ILE A 81 -6.23 16.63 5.24
C ILE A 81 -6.07 16.24 3.77
N TYR A 82 -6.88 15.31 3.26
CA TYR A 82 -6.82 14.86 1.86
C TYR A 82 -7.79 15.61 0.94
N LYS A 83 -8.79 16.30 1.50
CA LYS A 83 -9.76 17.09 0.70
C LYS A 83 -9.19 18.43 0.24
N ASN A 84 -8.38 19.06 1.08
CA ASN A 84 -7.91 20.43 0.85
C ASN A 84 -6.55 20.48 0.13
N HIS A 85 -6.01 19.32 -0.25
CA HIS A 85 -4.71 19.23 -0.90
C HIS A 85 -4.89 19.24 -2.42
N HIS A 86 -4.43 20.31 -3.08
CA HIS A 86 -4.60 20.51 -4.52
C HIS A 86 -3.22 20.54 -5.21
N PRO A 87 -2.56 19.38 -5.36
CA PRO A 87 -1.26 19.31 -6.01
C PRO A 87 -1.36 19.63 -7.51
N THR A 88 -0.25 20.08 -8.08
CA THR A 88 -0.09 20.22 -9.54
C THR A 88 0.08 18.86 -10.22
N ALA A 89 -0.02 18.82 -11.55
CA ALA A 89 0.23 17.61 -12.34
C ALA A 89 1.64 17.03 -12.10
N ASP A 90 2.66 17.88 -12.05
CA ASP A 90 4.04 17.46 -11.82
C ASP A 90 4.22 16.89 -10.41
N GLN A 91 3.66 17.56 -9.39
CA GLN A 91 3.67 17.05 -8.02
C GLN A 91 3.00 15.69 -7.91
N CYS A 92 1.89 15.49 -8.62
CA CYS A 92 1.22 14.20 -8.67
C CYS A 92 2.03 13.13 -9.40
N ALA A 93 2.69 13.46 -10.51
CA ALA A 93 3.53 12.51 -11.22
C ALA A 93 4.67 12.00 -10.32
N ASP A 94 5.39 12.92 -9.67
CA ASP A 94 6.52 12.60 -8.80
C ASP A 94 6.08 11.84 -7.55
N TRP A 95 5.02 12.30 -6.87
CA TRP A 95 4.51 11.63 -5.67
C TRP A 95 3.99 10.24 -5.96
N LEU A 96 3.20 10.06 -7.03
CA LEU A 96 2.66 8.74 -7.37
C LEU A 96 3.77 7.78 -7.78
N LEU A 97 4.76 8.24 -8.55
CA LEU A 97 5.91 7.42 -8.92
C LEU A 97 6.69 6.98 -7.69
N MET A 98 7.06 7.91 -6.82
CA MET A 98 7.83 7.62 -5.60
C MET A 98 7.05 6.67 -4.66
N LYS A 99 5.76 6.93 -4.41
CA LYS A 99 4.94 6.10 -3.53
C LYS A 99 4.75 4.70 -4.11
N LEU A 100 4.48 4.59 -5.41
CA LEU A 100 4.35 3.30 -6.08
C LEU A 100 5.65 2.49 -6.05
N GLN A 101 6.81 3.12 -6.22
CA GLN A 101 8.11 2.45 -6.10
C GLN A 101 8.34 1.90 -4.69
N LYS A 102 8.04 2.70 -3.66
CA LYS A 102 8.14 2.25 -2.26
C LYS A 102 7.18 1.10 -1.96
N PHE A 103 5.96 1.17 -2.49
CA PHE A 103 4.98 0.10 -2.34
C PHE A 103 5.44 -1.19 -3.00
N LYS A 104 5.95 -1.13 -4.24
CA LYS A 104 6.49 -2.30 -4.93
C LYS A 104 7.68 -2.90 -4.18
N ALA A 105 8.63 -2.09 -3.74
CA ALA A 105 9.76 -2.57 -2.97
C ALA A 105 9.32 -3.27 -1.67
N ALA A 106 8.34 -2.71 -0.95
CA ALA A 106 7.80 -3.37 0.25
C ALA A 106 7.03 -4.66 -0.07
N SER A 107 6.30 -4.69 -1.21
CA SER A 107 5.63 -5.88 -1.71
C SER A 107 6.62 -7.00 -2.02
N ASP A 108 7.72 -6.68 -2.72
CA ASP A 108 8.75 -7.66 -3.09
C ASP A 108 9.41 -8.28 -1.85
N VAL A 109 9.68 -7.46 -0.82
CA VAL A 109 10.23 -7.94 0.47
C VAL A 109 9.25 -8.90 1.13
N VAL A 110 7.99 -8.52 1.28
CA VAL A 110 6.97 -9.39 1.90
C VAL A 110 6.78 -10.68 1.11
N GLN A 111 6.72 -10.61 -0.22
CA GLN A 111 6.57 -11.76 -1.08
C GLN A 111 7.77 -12.71 -0.98
N SER A 112 8.98 -12.20 -0.72
CA SER A 112 10.17 -13.04 -0.50
C SER A 112 10.04 -13.96 0.73
N TYR A 113 9.22 -13.60 1.72
CA TYR A 113 8.92 -14.45 2.87
C TYR A 113 7.91 -15.56 2.56
N GLY A 114 6.99 -15.33 1.61
CA GLY A 114 5.92 -16.27 1.24
C GLY A 114 6.31 -17.38 0.24
N VAL A 115 7.56 -17.42 -0.21
CA VAL A 115 8.10 -18.44 -1.15
C VAL A 115 8.84 -19.58 -0.42
N ARG A 116 8.75 -19.67 0.91
CA ARG A 116 9.33 -20.76 1.71
C ARG A 116 8.37 -21.91 1.92
#